data_AF-A0A9Q0GUX9-F1
#
_entry.id   AF-A0A9Q0GUX9-F1
#
_cell.length_a   1.000
_cell.length_b   1.000
_cell.length_c   1.000
_cell.angle_alpha   90.00
_cell.angle_beta   90.00
_cell.angle_gamma   90.00
#
_symmetry.space_group_name_H-M   'P 1'
#
loop_
_entity.id
_entity.type
_entity.pdbx_description
1 polymer ?
#
loop_
_entity_poly.entity_id
_entity_poly.type
_entity_poly.pdbx_seq_one_letter_code
_entity_poly.pdbx_strand_id
1 'polypeptide(L)'
;MSCVLWVFYGQPFVHPDSILIVTINSVGLTLELIYLLIYICYAPNNKRMKVIVILLIEALFFVAIAVFSLECFHTHRKRSMVVGILCAFFGVCMSMSPLTVMGKVIRTKSVEYMSFLFSLFNFLKGIIWMIYALLCFDPYILIGSSFGAIGGLSQLILYGIYYKSTPKEEASKSYPKDEAPKSTEVQFCNSRSLFYSRSLPNNRSLFSNNRSFSNSISQVLPV
;
A
#
# COMPACT_ATOMS: atom_id res chain seq x y z
N MET A 1 11.40 -2.32 -8.18
CA MET A 1 12.89 -2.23 -8.24
C MET A 1 13.65 -2.86 -7.08
N SER A 2 13.44 -2.45 -5.83
CA SER A 2 14.27 -2.88 -4.70
C SER A 2 14.28 -4.41 -4.50
N CYS A 3 13.11 -5.07 -4.57
CA CYS A 3 13.02 -6.52 -4.39
C CYS A 3 13.78 -7.31 -5.47
N VAL A 4 13.65 -6.94 -6.75
CA VAL A 4 14.34 -7.66 -7.84
C VAL A 4 15.87 -7.51 -7.74
N LEU A 5 16.37 -6.35 -7.30
CA LEU A 5 17.80 -6.13 -7.06
C LEU A 5 18.33 -7.00 -5.91
N TRP A 6 17.59 -7.12 -4.81
CA TRP A 6 17.96 -8.02 -3.70
C TRP A 6 17.89 -9.51 -4.06
N VAL A 7 16.92 -9.90 -4.89
CA VAL A 7 16.85 -11.27 -5.45
C VAL A 7 18.07 -11.56 -6.33
N PHE A 8 18.49 -10.60 -7.14
CA PHE A 8 19.70 -10.71 -7.96
C PHE A 8 20.98 -10.75 -7.12
N TYR A 9 21.07 -9.91 -6.09
CA TYR A 9 22.19 -9.91 -5.14
C TYR A 9 22.40 -11.29 -4.51
N GLY A 10 21.33 -11.92 -4.01
CA GLY A 10 21.42 -13.21 -3.32
C GLY A 10 21.58 -14.43 -4.23
N GLN A 11 21.69 -14.26 -5.55
CA GLN A 11 21.94 -15.38 -6.45
C GLN A 11 23.34 -15.97 -6.21
N PRO A 12 23.51 -17.31 -6.31
CA PRO A 12 24.77 -17.96 -5.98
C PRO A 12 25.95 -17.53 -6.86
N PHE A 13 25.67 -17.03 -8.07
CA PHE A 13 26.69 -16.49 -8.98
C PHE A 13 27.06 -15.02 -8.70
N VAL A 14 26.29 -14.31 -7.87
CA VAL A 14 26.60 -12.95 -7.38
C VAL A 14 27.15 -13.07 -5.97
N HIS A 15 26.30 -13.42 -5.00
CA HIS A 15 26.66 -13.59 -3.59
C HIS A 15 26.25 -14.99 -3.10
N PRO A 16 27.23 -15.90 -2.87
CA PRO A 16 26.94 -17.22 -2.30
C PRO A 16 26.35 -17.11 -0.87
N ASP A 17 25.66 -18.16 -0.43
CA ASP A 17 25.13 -18.33 0.93
C ASP A 17 24.11 -17.26 1.41
N SER A 18 23.44 -16.58 0.47
CA SER A 18 22.44 -15.53 0.74
C SER A 18 21.00 -15.93 0.44
N ILE A 19 20.66 -17.21 0.61
CA ILE A 19 19.34 -17.75 0.22
C ILE A 19 18.18 -17.12 0.98
N LEU A 20 18.39 -16.71 2.24
CA LEU A 20 17.36 -16.04 3.05
C LEU A 20 16.92 -14.71 2.41
N ILE A 21 17.88 -13.97 1.85
CA ILE A 21 17.64 -12.72 1.15
C ILE A 21 16.79 -12.96 -0.10
N VAL A 22 17.14 -14.00 -0.87
CA VAL A 22 16.40 -14.39 -2.07
C VAL A 22 14.96 -14.73 -1.70
N THR A 23 14.74 -15.59 -0.71
CA THR A 23 13.38 -16.06 -0.35
C THR A 23 12.47 -14.92 0.05
N ILE A 24 12.90 -14.05 0.98
CA ILE A 24 12.08 -12.95 1.49
C ILE A 24 11.77 -11.94 0.38
N ASN A 25 12.78 -11.57 -0.43
CA ASN A 25 12.58 -10.60 -1.50
C ASN A 25 11.81 -11.19 -2.70
N SER A 26 11.86 -12.50 -2.92
CA SER A 26 11.06 -13.16 -3.96
C SER A 26 9.57 -13.17 -3.60
N VAL A 27 9.23 -13.38 -2.32
CA VAL A 27 7.85 -13.23 -1.84
C VAL A 27 7.39 -11.79 -2.00
N GLY A 28 8.23 -10.81 -1.62
CA GLY A 28 7.95 -9.39 -1.83
C GLY A 28 7.70 -9.04 -3.29
N LEU A 29 8.58 -9.51 -4.20
CA LEU A 29 8.44 -9.33 -5.64
C LEU A 29 7.14 -9.96 -6.17
N THR A 30 6.78 -11.15 -5.69
CA THR A 30 5.53 -11.81 -6.08
C THR A 30 4.31 -10.98 -5.69
N LEU A 31 4.28 -10.45 -4.46
CA LEU A 31 3.21 -9.56 -4.01
C LEU A 31 3.17 -8.27 -4.85
N GLU A 32 4.33 -7.63 -5.08
CA GLU A 32 4.43 -6.44 -5.95
C GLU A 32 3.85 -6.72 -7.34
N LEU A 33 4.18 -7.86 -7.96
CA LEU A 33 3.65 -8.25 -9.26
C LEU A 33 2.13 -8.47 -9.23
N ILE A 34 1.60 -9.12 -8.20
CA ILE A 34 0.15 -9.30 -8.04
C ILE A 34 -0.55 -7.94 -7.95
N TYR A 35 -0.05 -7.02 -7.13
CA TYR A 35 -0.60 -5.66 -7.01
C TYR A 35 -0.54 -4.90 -8.34
N LEU A 36 0.56 -5.00 -9.08
CA LEU A 36 0.72 -4.37 -10.39
C LEU A 36 -0.24 -4.97 -11.42
N LEU A 37 -0.44 -6.28 -11.44
CA LEU A 37 -1.38 -6.95 -12.34
C LEU A 37 -2.80 -6.48 -12.09
N ILE A 38 -3.23 -6.44 -10.82
CA ILE A 38 -4.53 -5.89 -10.43
C ILE A 38 -4.65 -4.44 -10.92
N TYR A 39 -3.64 -3.61 -10.67
CA TYR A 39 -3.64 -2.22 -11.12
C TYR A 39 -3.78 -2.10 -12.65
N ILE A 40 -3.03 -2.90 -13.42
CA ILE A 40 -3.09 -2.88 -14.89
C ILE A 40 -4.47 -3.34 -15.40
N CYS A 41 -5.09 -4.33 -14.75
CA CYS A 41 -6.43 -4.80 -15.13
C CYS A 41 -7.52 -3.75 -14.91
N TYR A 42 -7.47 -3.02 -13.79
CA TYR A 42 -8.56 -2.12 -13.37
C TYR A 42 -8.30 -0.63 -13.63
N ALA A 43 -7.07 -0.20 -13.97
CA ALA A 43 -6.76 1.21 -14.18
C ALA A 43 -7.26 1.74 -15.54
N PRO A 44 -7.66 3.03 -15.62
CA PRO A 44 -8.04 3.66 -16.88
C PRO A 44 -6.85 3.75 -17.83
N ASN A 45 -7.12 3.61 -19.14
CA ASN A 45 -6.11 3.47 -20.21
C ASN A 45 -4.96 4.49 -20.10
N ASN A 46 -5.25 5.75 -19.84
CA ASN A 46 -4.24 6.82 -19.76
C ASN A 46 -3.24 6.64 -18.60
N LYS A 47 -3.68 6.11 -17.46
CA LYS A 47 -2.81 5.85 -16.29
C LYS A 47 -2.14 4.48 -16.42
N ARG A 48 -2.85 3.49 -16.94
CA ARG A 48 -2.33 2.15 -17.22
C ARG A 48 -1.11 2.20 -18.14
N MET A 49 -1.20 2.93 -19.26
CA MET A 49 -0.07 3.03 -20.21
C MET A 49 1.16 3.67 -19.57
N LYS A 50 0.99 4.68 -18.71
CA LYS A 50 2.11 5.28 -17.97
C LYS A 50 2.80 4.26 -17.07
N VAL A 51 2.03 3.48 -16.30
CA VAL A 51 2.59 2.45 -15.42
C VAL A 51 3.29 1.36 -16.22
N ILE A 52 2.72 0.89 -17.34
CA ILE A 52 3.38 -0.10 -18.21
C ILE A 52 4.70 0.43 -18.75
N VAL A 53 4.75 1.69 -19.22
CA VAL A 53 6.00 2.30 -19.70
C VAL A 53 7.04 2.40 -18.57
N ILE A 54 6.63 2.82 -17.37
CA ILE A 54 7.53 2.85 -16.20
C ILE A 54 8.06 1.45 -15.89
N LEU A 55 7.20 0.43 -15.88
CA LEU A 55 7.62 -0.96 -15.64
C LEU A 55 8.60 -1.48 -16.70
N LEU A 56 8.41 -1.11 -17.98
CA LEU A 56 9.34 -1.49 -19.05
C LEU A 56 10.70 -0.80 -18.88
N ILE A 57 10.71 0.51 -18.59
CA ILE A 57 11.95 1.25 -18.29
C ILE A 57 12.67 0.63 -17.10
N GLU A 58 11.91 0.31 -16.05
CA GLU A 58 12.40 -0.37 -14.87
C GLU A 58 13.03 -1.74 -15.21
N ALA A 59 12.33 -2.58 -15.97
CA ALA A 59 12.84 -3.88 -16.38
C ALA A 59 14.12 -3.77 -17.22
N LEU A 60 14.16 -2.84 -18.18
CA LEU A 60 15.35 -2.58 -19.00
C LEU A 60 16.53 -2.09 -18.17
N PHE A 61 16.28 -1.18 -17.21
CA PHE A 61 17.30 -0.69 -16.29
C PHE A 61 17.87 -1.81 -15.42
N PHE A 62 17.03 -2.71 -14.91
CA PHE A 62 17.47 -3.88 -14.17
C PHE A 62 18.33 -4.82 -15.03
N VAL A 63 17.90 -5.13 -16.26
CA VAL A 63 18.67 -5.97 -17.19
C VAL A 63 20.03 -5.34 -17.48
N ALA A 64 20.07 -4.02 -17.71
CA ALA A 64 21.33 -3.30 -17.93
C ALA A 64 22.28 -3.42 -16.73
N ILE A 65 21.79 -3.26 -15.49
CA ILE A 65 22.60 -3.47 -14.28
C ILE A 65 23.10 -4.92 -14.20
N ALA A 66 22.23 -5.89 -14.44
CA ALA A 66 22.58 -7.31 -14.36
C ALA A 66 23.68 -7.66 -15.36
N VAL A 67 23.50 -7.32 -16.64
CA VAL A 67 24.50 -7.54 -17.70
C VAL A 67 25.80 -6.81 -17.39
N PHE A 68 25.74 -5.52 -17.06
CA PHE A 68 26.92 -4.74 -16.70
C PHE A 68 27.70 -5.36 -15.54
N SER A 69 27.00 -5.82 -14.49
CA SER A 69 27.64 -6.44 -13.33
C SER A 69 28.30 -7.77 -13.66
N LEU A 70 27.69 -8.58 -14.54
CA LEU A 70 28.21 -9.90 -14.91
C LEU A 70 29.39 -9.79 -15.89
N GLU A 71 29.30 -8.91 -16.88
CA GLU A 71 30.32 -8.72 -17.92
C GLU A 71 31.56 -7.96 -17.39
N CYS A 72 31.35 -6.87 -16.64
CA CYS A 72 32.46 -6.01 -16.20
C CYS A 72 33.26 -6.58 -15.01
N PHE A 73 32.68 -7.48 -14.23
CA PHE A 73 33.31 -8.03 -13.04
C PHE A 73 33.29 -9.54 -13.07
N HIS A 74 34.42 -10.21 -13.27
CA HIS A 74 34.46 -11.68 -13.30
C HIS A 74 34.54 -12.31 -11.89
N THR A 75 34.97 -11.55 -10.90
CA THR A 75 35.12 -12.02 -9.51
C THR A 75 33.82 -11.82 -8.73
N HIS A 76 33.32 -12.88 -8.09
CA HIS A 76 32.13 -12.84 -7.21
C HIS A 76 32.19 -11.69 -6.19
N ARG A 77 33.32 -11.49 -5.53
CA ARG A 77 33.51 -10.40 -4.54
C ARG A 77 33.26 -9.00 -5.11
N LYS A 78 33.67 -8.73 -6.35
CA LYS A 78 33.45 -7.42 -6.99
C LYS A 78 32.00 -7.26 -7.46
N ARG A 79 31.40 -8.33 -7.99
CA ARG A 79 29.97 -8.37 -8.36
C ARG A 79 29.09 -8.04 -7.16
N SER A 80 29.28 -8.74 -6.04
CA SER A 80 28.56 -8.51 -4.80
C SER A 80 28.70 -7.08 -4.30
N MET A 81 29.90 -6.51 -4.34
CA MET A 81 30.14 -5.14 -3.86
C MET A 81 29.32 -4.12 -4.67
N VAL A 82 29.39 -4.17 -6.01
CA VAL A 82 28.68 -3.20 -6.86
C VAL A 82 27.17 -3.35 -6.73
N VAL A 83 26.67 -4.58 -6.81
CA VAL A 83 25.23 -4.86 -6.71
C VAL A 83 24.71 -4.52 -5.31
N GLY A 84 25.46 -4.86 -4.26
CA GLY A 84 25.11 -4.57 -2.87
C GLY A 84 25.05 -3.07 -2.58
N ILE A 85 26.00 -2.27 -3.10
CA ILE A 85 25.97 -0.80 -2.99
C ILE A 85 24.73 -0.22 -3.68
N LEU A 86 24.41 -0.71 -4.89
CA LEU A 86 23.19 -0.29 -5.59
C LEU A 86 21.93 -0.67 -4.81
N CYS A 87 21.86 -1.89 -4.26
CA CYS A 87 20.75 -2.34 -3.42
C CYS A 87 20.57 -1.44 -2.19
N ALA A 88 21.66 -1.11 -1.50
CA ALA A 88 21.64 -0.23 -0.35
C ALA A 88 21.16 1.17 -0.72
N PHE A 89 21.68 1.74 -1.81
CA PHE A 89 21.29 3.06 -2.31
C PHE A 89 19.79 3.12 -2.63
N PHE A 90 19.28 2.21 -3.47
CA PHE A 90 17.86 2.16 -3.81
C PHE A 90 16.97 1.86 -2.59
N GLY A 91 17.44 1.01 -1.67
CA GLY A 91 16.74 0.74 -0.41
C GLY A 91 16.61 1.98 0.48
N VAL A 92 17.67 2.81 0.56
CA VAL A 92 17.62 4.09 1.29
C VAL A 92 16.69 5.07 0.61
N CYS A 93 16.80 5.27 -0.72
CA CYS A 93 15.91 6.15 -1.47
C CYS A 93 14.43 5.75 -1.29
N MET A 94 14.13 4.45 -1.33
CA MET A 94 12.77 3.94 -1.09
C MET A 94 12.30 4.23 0.33
N SER A 95 13.20 4.14 1.32
CA SER A 95 12.90 4.46 2.72
C SER A 95 12.60 5.96 2.93
N MET A 96 13.03 6.85 2.03
CA MET A 96 12.68 8.28 2.09
C MET A 96 11.22 8.57 1.70
N SER A 97 10.57 7.68 0.93
CA SER A 97 9.16 7.82 0.54
C SER A 97 8.22 7.88 1.77
N PRO A 98 8.24 6.91 2.71
CA PRO A 98 7.41 6.99 3.92
C PRO A 98 7.82 8.13 4.86
N LEU A 99 9.10 8.52 4.92
CA LEU A 99 9.55 9.70 5.69
C LEU A 99 8.92 11.00 5.18
N THR A 100 8.78 11.13 3.85
CA THR A 100 8.14 12.31 3.23
C THR A 100 6.65 12.39 3.61
N VAL A 101 5.98 11.24 3.69
CA VAL A 101 4.58 11.17 4.13
C VAL A 101 4.43 11.54 5.62
N MET A 102 5.43 11.23 6.46
CA MET A 102 5.46 11.68 7.86
C MET A 102 5.53 13.20 7.99
N GLY A 103 6.30 13.87 7.15
CA GLY A 103 6.29 15.34 7.09
C GLY A 103 4.90 15.90 6.80
N LYS A 104 4.07 15.17 6.05
CA LYS A 104 2.67 15.53 5.79
C LYS A 104 1.79 15.32 7.02
N VAL A 105 2.02 14.26 7.81
CA VAL A 105 1.30 14.01 9.08
C VAL A 105 1.60 15.06 10.15
N ILE A 106 2.86 15.50 10.24
CA ILE A 106 3.24 16.61 11.14
C ILE A 106 2.49 17.89 10.77
N ARG A 107 2.29 18.15 9.47
CA ARG A 107 1.51 19.30 8.98
C ARG A 107 0.01 19.17 9.20
N THR A 108 -0.57 17.97 9.09
CA THR A 108 -2.03 17.77 9.21
C THR A 108 -2.51 17.56 10.64
N LYS A 109 -1.61 17.43 11.64
CA LYS A 109 -1.93 17.32 13.09
C LYS A 109 -2.96 16.25 13.47
N SER A 110 -3.26 15.31 12.58
CA SER A 110 -4.13 14.16 12.85
C SER A 110 -3.29 12.89 12.78
N VAL A 111 -3.19 12.20 13.91
CA VAL A 111 -2.39 10.97 14.11
C VAL A 111 -3.25 9.72 14.04
N GLU A 112 -4.55 9.86 13.72
CA GLU A 112 -5.54 8.82 14.00
C GLU A 112 -5.37 7.57 13.13
N TYR A 113 -4.62 7.64 12.02
CA TYR A 113 -4.40 6.49 11.12
C TYR A 113 -2.97 6.30 10.60
N MET A 114 -1.95 6.97 11.14
CA MET A 114 -0.55 6.73 10.75
C MET A 114 0.24 5.91 11.79
N SER A 115 -0.18 4.65 11.89
CA SER A 115 0.50 3.40 12.24
C SER A 115 1.79 3.45 13.08
N PHE A 116 1.62 3.53 14.39
CA PHE A 116 2.62 3.06 15.38
C PHE A 116 3.18 1.67 15.00
N LEU A 117 2.30 0.76 14.57
CA LEU A 117 2.67 -0.58 14.15
C LEU A 117 3.64 -0.58 12.96
N PHE A 118 3.44 0.29 11.97
CA PHE A 118 4.33 0.39 10.81
C PHE A 118 5.74 0.84 11.19
N SER A 119 5.87 1.80 12.11
CA SER A 119 7.18 2.21 12.65
C SER A 119 7.83 1.08 13.45
N LEU A 120 7.06 0.41 14.31
CA LEU A 120 7.54 -0.73 15.10
C LEU A 120 8.02 -1.89 14.21
N PHE A 121 7.24 -2.28 13.20
CA PHE A 121 7.63 -3.33 12.26
C PHE A 121 8.87 -2.95 11.45
N ASN A 122 9.01 -1.69 11.02
CA ASN A 122 10.22 -1.25 10.32
C ASN A 122 11.46 -1.26 11.23
N PHE A 123 11.30 -0.90 12.50
CA PHE A 123 12.38 -0.96 13.49
C PHE A 123 12.80 -2.41 13.79
N LEU A 124 11.83 -3.30 14.07
CA LEU A 124 12.09 -4.73 14.28
C LEU A 124 12.73 -5.38 13.05
N LYS A 125 12.22 -5.06 11.85
CA LYS A 125 12.83 -5.48 10.59
C LYS A 125 14.30 -5.04 10.53
N GLY A 126 14.60 -3.78 10.87
CA GLY A 126 15.95 -3.25 10.93
C GLY A 126 16.85 -4.06 11.87
N ILE A 127 16.40 -4.34 13.09
CA ILE A 127 17.15 -5.14 14.08
C ILE A 127 17.41 -6.55 13.57
N ILE A 128 16.39 -7.25 13.06
CA ILE A 128 16.51 -8.62 12.55
C ILE A 128 17.58 -8.68 11.44
N TRP A 129 17.55 -7.72 10.52
CA TRP A 129 18.53 -7.65 9.43
C TRP A 129 19.93 -7.25 9.90
N MET A 130 20.06 -6.40 10.91
CA MET A 130 21.35 -6.09 11.52
C MET A 130 21.96 -7.32 12.21
N ILE A 131 21.16 -8.11 12.93
CA ILE A 131 21.60 -9.37 13.54
C ILE A 131 22.04 -10.35 12.44
N TYR A 132 21.23 -10.52 11.39
CA TYR A 132 21.58 -11.37 10.24
C TYR A 132 22.91 -10.94 9.59
N ALA A 133 23.09 -9.64 9.34
CA ALA A 133 24.30 -9.11 8.74
C ALA A 133 25.55 -9.30 9.62
N LEU A 134 25.39 -9.22 10.95
CA LEU A 134 26.47 -9.46 11.89
C LEU A 134 26.86 -10.94 11.95
N LEU A 135 25.89 -11.86 11.88
CA LEU A 135 26.14 -13.32 11.85
C LEU A 135 26.78 -13.76 10.53
N CYS A 136 26.33 -13.20 9.40
CA CYS A 136 26.85 -13.52 8.07
C CYS A 136 28.09 -12.69 7.68
N PHE A 137 28.57 -11.79 8.57
CA PHE A 137 29.65 -10.84 8.30
C PHE A 137 29.50 -10.08 6.97
N ASP A 138 28.26 -9.68 6.63
CA ASP A 138 27.97 -8.92 5.42
C ASP A 138 27.84 -7.42 5.73
N PRO A 139 28.90 -6.62 5.46
CA PRO A 139 28.90 -5.20 5.78
C PRO A 139 27.89 -4.38 4.95
N TYR A 140 27.50 -4.84 3.76
CA TYR A 140 26.63 -4.07 2.86
C TYR A 140 25.18 -4.10 3.37
N ILE A 141 24.75 -5.27 3.81
CA ILE A 141 23.44 -5.44 4.44
C ILE A 141 23.40 -4.68 5.76
N LEU A 142 24.49 -4.71 6.54
CA LEU A 142 24.59 -4.03 7.82
C LEU A 142 24.41 -2.51 7.66
N ILE A 143 25.10 -1.90 6.70
CA ILE A 143 25.02 -0.46 6.45
C ILE A 143 23.60 -0.06 6.05
N GLY A 144 23.02 -0.73 5.04
CA GLY A 144 21.66 -0.43 4.59
C GLY A 144 20.59 -0.62 5.67
N SER A 145 20.74 -1.68 6.48
CA SER A 145 19.81 -1.99 7.57
C SER A 145 19.92 -1.01 8.73
N SER A 146 21.12 -0.50 9.02
CA SER A 146 21.34 0.53 10.04
C SER A 146 20.59 1.82 9.72
N PHE A 147 20.63 2.29 8.46
CA PHE A 147 19.83 3.44 8.03
C PHE A 147 18.33 3.19 8.19
N GLY A 148 17.86 1.99 7.84
CA GLY A 148 16.46 1.59 8.03
C GLY A 148 16.04 1.56 9.51
N ALA A 149 16.91 1.04 10.39
CA ALA A 149 16.68 0.98 11.83
C ALA A 149 16.65 2.36 12.47
N ILE A 150 17.59 3.25 12.11
CA ILE A 150 17.61 4.65 12.56
C ILE A 150 16.35 5.38 12.08
N GLY A 151 15.94 5.14 10.83
CA GLY A 151 14.68 5.63 10.28
C GLY A 151 13.51 5.18 11.17
N GLY A 152 13.32 3.87 11.34
CA GLY A 152 12.24 3.30 12.16
C GLY A 152 12.24 3.78 13.61
N LEU A 153 13.42 3.97 14.21
CA LEU A 153 13.57 4.53 15.57
C LEU A 153 13.15 5.99 15.63
N SER A 154 13.55 6.80 14.64
CA SER A 154 13.14 8.20 14.54
C SER A 154 11.62 8.34 14.45
N GLN A 155 10.97 7.43 13.73
CA GLN A 155 9.51 7.34 13.65
C GLN A 155 8.88 7.01 15.01
N LEU A 156 9.48 6.09 15.77
CA LEU A 156 9.00 5.67 17.09
C LEU A 156 9.15 6.80 18.13
N ILE A 157 10.27 7.53 18.08
CA ILE A 157 10.54 8.69 18.93
C ILE A 157 9.53 9.80 18.64
N LEU A 158 9.31 10.12 17.35
CA LEU A 158 8.33 11.13 16.96
C LEU A 158 6.93 10.79 17.46
N TYR A 159 6.53 9.52 17.33
CA TYR A 159 5.28 9.03 17.90
C TYR A 159 5.25 9.23 19.42
N GLY A 160 6.29 8.85 20.16
CA GLY A 160 6.36 9.02 21.62
C GLY A 160 6.23 10.47 22.09
N ILE A 161 6.84 11.41 21.37
CA ILE A 161 6.77 12.86 21.67
C ILE A 161 5.36 13.42 21.41
N TYR A 162 4.75 13.04 20.27
CA TYR A 162 3.43 13.53 19.90
C TYR A 162 2.28 12.81 20.62
N TYR A 163 2.46 11.55 21.03
CA TYR A 163 1.47 10.77 21.80
C TYR A 163 1.09 11.44 23.12
N LYS A 164 2.04 12.13 23.76
CA LYS A 164 1.81 12.89 25.00
C LYS A 164 1.23 14.29 24.77
N SER A 165 1.35 14.81 23.55
CA SER A 165 0.89 16.16 23.17
C SER A 165 -0.48 16.16 22.49
N THR A 166 -1.07 14.99 22.26
CA THR A 166 -2.50 14.87 21.92
C THR A 166 -3.30 15.15 23.19
N PRO A 167 -4.01 16.28 23.32
CA PRO A 167 -4.97 16.44 24.39
C PRO A 167 -5.96 15.28 24.30
N LYS A 168 -6.22 14.62 25.44
CA LYS A 168 -7.38 13.74 25.61
C LYS A 168 -8.67 14.59 25.64
N GLU A 169 -8.93 15.33 24.58
CA GLU A 169 -10.28 15.79 24.22
C GLU A 169 -10.62 14.92 23.01
N GLU A 170 -11.30 13.78 23.10
CA GLU A 170 -12.70 13.65 23.49
C GLU A 170 -13.00 12.24 24.03
N ALA A 171 -12.32 11.80 25.10
CA ALA A 171 -12.75 10.61 25.86
C ALA A 171 -13.78 10.94 26.96
N SER A 172 -14.24 12.20 27.04
CA SER A 172 -15.27 12.66 27.98
C SER A 172 -16.25 13.65 27.32
N LYS A 173 -16.86 13.26 26.21
CA LYS A 173 -18.30 13.55 26.08
C LYS A 173 -19.00 12.30 26.58
N SER A 174 -19.49 12.39 27.81
CA SER A 174 -20.55 11.54 28.30
C SER A 174 -21.56 11.31 27.19
N TYR A 175 -21.81 10.06 26.79
CA TYR A 175 -23.06 9.73 26.14
C TYR A 175 -24.17 10.30 27.04
N PRO A 176 -24.99 11.26 26.57
CA PRO A 176 -26.32 11.38 27.13
C PRO A 176 -26.96 10.02 26.87
N LYS A 177 -27.16 9.24 27.93
CA LYS A 177 -28.27 8.28 27.91
C LYS A 177 -29.50 9.14 27.61
N ASP A 178 -30.25 8.76 26.59
CA ASP A 178 -31.45 9.41 26.06
C ASP A 178 -31.21 10.29 24.82
N GLU A 179 -30.78 9.70 23.70
CA GLU A 179 -31.41 9.94 22.38
C GLU A 179 -30.90 8.93 21.34
N ALA A 180 -31.81 8.12 20.83
CA ALA A 180 -31.55 7.15 19.76
C ALA A 180 -31.14 7.86 18.46
N PRO A 181 -30.15 7.36 17.69
CA PRO A 181 -29.72 8.02 16.47
C PRO A 181 -30.79 7.88 15.38
N LYS A 182 -31.53 8.96 15.12
CA LYS A 182 -32.31 9.12 13.90
C LYS A 182 -31.39 9.53 12.73
N SER A 183 -31.47 8.72 11.67
CA SER A 183 -31.35 9.09 10.25
C SER A 183 -29.99 9.55 9.70
N THR A 184 -29.08 8.61 9.44
CA THR A 184 -28.03 8.76 8.41
C THR A 184 -28.28 7.87 7.17
N GLU A 185 -29.18 6.88 7.25
CA GLU A 185 -29.56 6.04 6.10
C GLU A 185 -30.42 6.78 5.04
N VAL A 186 -31.04 7.91 5.39
CA VAL A 186 -31.99 8.61 4.49
C VAL A 186 -31.28 9.44 3.40
N GLN A 187 -30.04 9.89 3.63
CA GLN A 187 -29.32 10.72 2.64
C GLN A 187 -28.74 9.92 1.47
N PHE A 188 -28.31 8.67 1.70
CA PHE A 188 -27.72 7.84 0.64
C PHE A 188 -28.79 7.27 -0.31
N CYS A 189 -30.02 7.04 0.20
CA CYS A 189 -31.14 6.56 -0.61
C CYS A 189 -31.67 7.64 -1.57
N ASN A 190 -31.60 8.93 -1.19
CA ASN A 190 -32.16 10.03 -1.98
C ASN A 190 -31.31 10.41 -3.21
N SER A 191 -29.98 10.24 -3.15
CA SER A 191 -29.10 10.51 -4.29
C SER A 191 -29.15 9.44 -5.38
N ARG A 192 -29.48 8.19 -5.02
CA ARG A 192 -29.55 7.07 -5.97
C ARG A 192 -30.89 7.03 -6.72
N SER A 193 -31.99 7.46 -6.09
CA SER A 193 -33.31 7.61 -6.72
C SER A 193 -33.39 8.79 -7.71
N LEU A 194 -32.70 9.90 -7.43
CA LEU A 194 -32.60 11.06 -8.33
C LEU A 194 -31.86 10.78 -9.64
N PHE A 195 -30.88 9.86 -9.63
CA PHE A 195 -30.17 9.44 -10.84
C PHE A 195 -31.00 8.49 -11.72
N TYR A 196 -31.83 7.65 -11.11
CA TYR A 196 -32.71 6.74 -11.84
C TYR A 196 -33.90 7.48 -12.49
N SER A 197 -34.51 8.44 -11.80
CA SER A 197 -35.63 9.25 -12.33
C SER A 197 -35.25 10.20 -13.49
N ARG A 198 -33.96 10.51 -13.68
CA ARG A 198 -33.49 11.31 -14.82
C ARG A 198 -33.26 10.51 -16.10
N SER A 199 -33.30 9.17 -16.03
CA SER A 199 -32.93 8.29 -17.14
C SER A 199 -34.12 7.61 -17.84
N LEU A 200 -35.35 7.84 -17.38
CA LEU A 200 -36.56 7.25 -17.96
C LEU A 200 -37.32 8.26 -18.83
N PRO A 201 -37.61 7.95 -20.12
CA PRO A 201 -38.46 8.78 -20.94
C PRO A 201 -39.89 8.82 -20.37
N ASN A 202 -40.43 10.04 -20.36
CA ASN A 202 -41.70 10.44 -19.76
C ASN A 202 -42.89 9.72 -20.43
N ASN A 203 -43.34 8.58 -19.88
CA ASN A 203 -44.54 7.88 -20.34
C ASN A 203 -45.65 7.99 -19.28
N ARG A 204 -46.25 9.18 -19.19
CA ARG A 204 -47.34 9.52 -18.26
C ARG A 204 -48.74 9.10 -18.78
N SER A 205 -48.83 8.07 -19.61
CA SER A 205 -50.11 7.61 -20.22
C SER A 205 -50.53 6.18 -19.83
N LEU A 206 -49.73 5.43 -19.06
CA LEU A 206 -50.02 4.02 -18.74
C LEU A 206 -50.65 3.76 -17.37
N PHE A 207 -50.73 4.75 -16.49
CA PHE A 207 -51.20 4.58 -15.10
C PHE A 207 -52.63 5.10 -14.80
N SER A 208 -53.38 5.58 -15.79
CA SER A 208 -54.80 5.96 -15.61
C SER A 208 -55.77 4.78 -15.79
N ASN A 209 -55.38 3.69 -16.45
CA ASN A 209 -56.31 2.60 -16.79
C ASN A 209 -56.41 1.47 -15.76
N ASN A 210 -55.50 1.37 -14.79
CA ASN A 210 -55.52 0.27 -13.81
C ASN A 210 -56.34 0.54 -12.54
N ARG A 211 -56.97 1.72 -12.41
CA ARG A 211 -57.86 2.02 -11.27
C ARG A 211 -59.33 1.64 -11.51
N SER A 212 -59.71 1.31 -12.74
CA SER A 212 -61.07 0.84 -13.07
C SER A 212 -61.23 -0.68 -12.98
N PHE A 213 -60.13 -1.44 -13.08
CA PHE A 213 -60.17 -2.92 -13.07
C PHE A 213 -60.25 -3.53 -11.66
N SER A 214 -59.81 -2.81 -10.62
CA SER A 214 -59.79 -3.33 -9.25
C SER A 214 -61.15 -3.34 -8.55
N ASN A 215 -62.16 -2.64 -9.09
CA ASN A 215 -63.50 -2.56 -8.49
C ASN A 215 -64.52 -3.57 -9.07
N SER A 216 -64.11 -4.44 -10.01
CA SER A 216 -64.99 -5.45 -10.62
C SER A 216 -64.73 -6.90 -10.14
N ILE A 217 -63.75 -7.13 -9.25
CA ILE A 217 -63.33 -8.49 -8.87
C ILE A 217 -63.73 -8.87 -7.42
N SER A 218 -64.48 -8.03 -6.71
CA SER A 218 -64.98 -8.33 -5.34
C SER A 218 -66.44 -8.80 -5.28
N GLN A 219 -67.05 -9.23 -6.39
CA GLN A 219 -68.46 -9.68 -6.42
C GLN A 219 -68.71 -11.16 -6.75
N VAL A 220 -67.69 -12.02 -6.83
CA VAL A 220 -67.92 -13.44 -7.14
C VAL A 220 -67.07 -14.32 -6.24
N LEU A 221 -67.61 -14.66 -5.07
CA LEU A 221 -67.73 -16.05 -4.57
C LEU A 221 -68.31 -16.04 -3.15
N PRO A 222 -69.51 -16.63 -2.93
CA PRO A 222 -70.16 -16.75 -1.64
C PRO A 222 -69.88 -18.11 -0.95
N VAL A 223 -70.07 -18.09 0.36
CA VAL A 223 -70.21 -19.21 1.34
C VAL A 223 -68.92 -19.94 1.74
#